data_AF-A0A970WIL3-F1
#
_entry.id   AF-A0A970WIL3-F1
#
_cell.length_a   1.000
_cell.length_b   1.000
_cell.length_c   1.000
_cell.angle_alpha   90.00
_cell.angle_beta   90.00
_cell.angle_gamma   90.00
#
_symmetry.space_group_name_H-M   'P 1'
#
loop_
_entity.id
_entity.type
_entity.pdbx_description
1 polymer ?
#
loop_
_entity_poly.entity_id
_entity_poly.type
_entity_poly.pdbx_seq_one_letter_code
_entity_poly.pdbx_strand_id
1 'polypeptide(L)'
;MRNQPETTDAGRQYAAAYAAHYTERDLPGALRLYVNLIASHPDEQEATFSRSQVQNIVNAVVPKQELFDAQVNLAAAHFAHAGQAT
;
A
#
# COMPACT_ATOMS: atom_id res chain seq x y z
N MET A 1 -0.62 36.35 10.20
CA MET A 1 -0.75 34.95 10.65
C MET A 1 -0.47 34.07 9.45
N ARG A 2 0.49 33.17 9.54
CA ARG A 2 0.85 32.25 8.45
C ARG A 2 -0.25 31.19 8.41
N ASN A 3 -0.98 31.08 7.29
CA ASN A 3 -1.97 30.01 7.09
C ASN A 3 -1.22 28.68 7.17
N GLN A 4 -1.31 27.99 8.31
CA GLN A 4 -0.95 26.58 8.35
C GLN A 4 -2.03 25.88 7.51
N PRO A 5 -1.68 25.18 6.42
CA PRO A 5 -2.68 24.41 5.69
C PRO A 5 -3.28 23.42 6.67
N GLU A 6 -4.61 23.44 6.83
CA GLU A 6 -5.32 22.42 7.59
C GLU A 6 -4.87 21.07 7.04
N THR A 7 -4.29 20.24 7.91
CA THR A 7 -3.83 18.93 7.53
C THR A 7 -5.07 18.12 7.16
N THR A 8 -5.18 17.70 5.91
CA THR A 8 -6.30 16.87 5.43
C THR A 8 -6.36 15.57 6.24
N ASP A 9 -7.50 14.89 6.20
CA ASP A 9 -7.61 13.61 6.90
C ASP A 9 -6.62 12.58 6.34
N ALA A 10 -6.49 12.47 5.01
CA ALA A 10 -5.48 11.62 4.40
C ALA A 10 -4.05 12.04 4.78
N GLY A 11 -3.77 13.35 4.88
CA GLY A 11 -2.48 13.86 5.35
C GLY A 11 -2.12 13.39 6.75
N ARG A 12 -3.07 13.39 7.69
CA ARG A 12 -2.85 12.85 9.05
C ARG A 12 -2.68 11.33 9.04
N GLN A 13 -3.49 10.60 8.27
CA GLN A 13 -3.37 9.15 8.15
C GLN A 13 -2.03 8.75 7.53
N TYR A 14 -1.56 9.48 6.52
CA TYR A 14 -0.26 9.25 5.88
C TYR A 14 0.87 9.51 6.86
N ALA A 15 0.81 10.61 7.63
CA ALA A 15 1.80 10.90 8.65
C ALA A 15 1.90 9.79 9.71
N ALA A 16 0.76 9.23 10.15
CA ALA A 16 0.74 8.10 11.07
C ALA A 16 1.36 6.83 10.45
N ALA A 17 1.02 6.51 9.20
CA ALA A 17 1.61 5.37 8.47
C ALA A 17 3.14 5.54 8.28
N TYR A 18 3.58 6.77 8.01
CA TYR A 18 4.98 7.12 7.86
C TYR A 18 5.75 7.00 9.17
N ALA A 19 5.19 7.48 10.28
CA ALA A 19 5.76 7.34 11.61
C ALA A 19 5.92 5.86 12.00
N ALA A 20 4.88 5.03 11.79
CA ALA A 20 4.96 3.59 12.02
C ALA A 20 6.10 2.96 11.21
N HIS A 21 6.25 3.33 9.92
CA HIS A 21 7.28 2.76 9.04
C HIS A 21 8.70 3.16 9.46
N TYR A 22 8.97 4.45 9.58
CA TYR A 22 10.34 4.97 9.63
C TYR A 22 10.80 5.37 11.03
N THR A 23 9.87 5.77 11.90
CA THR A 23 10.17 6.17 13.28
C THR A 23 10.09 4.97 14.21
N GLU A 24 8.96 4.28 14.20
CA GLU A 24 8.68 3.16 15.12
C GLU A 24 9.23 1.82 14.59
N ARG A 25 9.50 1.75 13.28
CA ARG A 25 9.94 0.53 12.58
C ARG A 25 8.95 -0.63 12.69
N ASP A 26 7.67 -0.32 12.87
CA ASP A 26 6.56 -1.26 12.84
C ASP A 26 6.09 -1.47 11.39
N LEU A 27 6.79 -2.34 10.65
CA LEU A 27 6.44 -2.64 9.26
C LEU A 27 5.03 -3.24 9.11
N PRO A 28 4.58 -4.20 9.94
CA PRO A 28 3.20 -4.69 9.89
C PRO A 28 2.16 -3.59 10.14
N GLY A 29 2.37 -2.74 11.14
CA GLY A 29 1.48 -1.61 11.43
C GLY A 29 1.45 -0.60 10.29
N ALA A 30 2.62 -0.24 9.76
CA ALA A 30 2.75 0.66 8.61
C ALA A 30 2.03 0.12 7.38
N LEU A 31 2.21 -1.16 7.04
CA LEU A 31 1.57 -1.79 5.89
C LEU A 31 0.04 -1.70 6.00
N ARG A 32 -0.50 -2.03 7.18
CA ARG A 32 -1.95 -1.92 7.44
C ARG A 32 -2.45 -0.48 7.28
N LEU A 33 -1.73 0.50 7.82
CA LEU A 33 -2.12 1.90 7.75
C LEU A 33 -2.10 2.42 6.31
N TYR A 34 -1.07 2.12 5.53
CA TYR A 34 -1.01 2.53 4.12
C TYR A 34 -2.11 1.90 3.28
N VAL A 35 -2.40 0.60 3.45
CA VAL A 35 -3.48 -0.08 2.72
C VAL A 35 -4.85 0.51 3.07
N ASN A 36 -5.09 0.81 4.35
CA ASN A 36 -6.33 1.45 4.79
C ASN A 36 -6.50 2.85 4.18
N LEU A 37 -5.43 3.65 4.17
CA LEU A 37 -5.45 4.99 3.56
C LEU A 37 -5.80 4.92 2.07
N ILE A 38 -5.16 4.01 1.32
CA ILE A 38 -5.45 3.80 -0.11
C ILE A 38 -6.93 3.46 -0.33
N ALA A 39 -7.53 2.65 0.56
CA ALA A 39 -8.92 2.25 0.45
C ALA A 39 -9.90 3.39 0.80
N SER A 40 -9.58 4.22 1.79
CA SER A 40 -10.47 5.30 2.24
C SER A 40 -10.35 6.58 1.41
N HIS A 41 -9.18 6.84 0.83
CA HIS A 41 -8.85 8.07 0.11
C HIS A 41 -8.20 7.79 -1.25
N PRO A 42 -8.81 6.94 -2.12
CA PRO A 42 -8.13 6.35 -3.28
C PRO A 42 -7.59 7.35 -4.30
N ASP A 43 -8.24 8.52 -4.39
CA ASP A 43 -7.98 9.60 -5.34
C ASP A 43 -7.12 10.73 -4.75
N GLU A 44 -6.77 10.69 -3.46
CA GLU A 44 -5.88 11.68 -2.84
C GLU A 44 -4.40 11.40 -3.15
N GLN A 45 -3.57 12.45 -3.09
CA GLN A 45 -2.15 12.35 -3.40
C GLN A 45 -1.43 11.37 -2.45
N GLU A 46 -1.85 11.36 -1.19
CA GLU A 46 -1.36 10.48 -0.13
C GLU A 46 -1.58 9.00 -0.46
N ALA A 47 -2.67 8.64 -1.16
CA ALA A 47 -2.86 7.26 -1.61
C ALA A 47 -1.85 6.87 -2.69
N THR A 48 -1.45 7.81 -3.56
CA THR A 48 -0.38 7.58 -4.54
C THR A 48 0.95 7.34 -3.83
N PHE A 49 1.30 8.15 -2.83
CA PHE A 49 2.51 7.93 -2.04
C PHE A 49 2.45 6.60 -1.26
N SER A 50 1.29 6.29 -0.68
CA SER A 50 1.06 5.06 0.08
C SER A 50 1.26 3.81 -0.78
N ARG A 51 0.83 3.80 -2.04
CA ARG A 51 1.06 2.66 -2.97
C ARG A 51 2.56 2.38 -3.14
N SER A 52 3.37 3.42 -3.30
CA SER A 52 4.84 3.30 -3.37
C SER A 52 5.43 2.76 -2.07
N GLN A 53 4.92 3.21 -0.91
CA GLN A 53 5.38 2.74 0.40
C GLN A 53 5.00 1.28 0.66
N VAL A 54 3.80 0.86 0.27
CA VAL A 54 3.39 -0.56 0.30
C VAL A 54 4.35 -1.39 -0.53
N GLN A 55 4.68 -0.97 -1.76
CA GLN A 55 5.62 -1.70 -2.61
C GLN A 55 7.01 -1.82 -1.97
N ASN A 56 7.49 -0.75 -1.31
CA ASN A 56 8.78 -0.78 -0.60
C ASN A 56 8.76 -1.81 0.54
N ILE A 57 7.69 -1.84 1.35
CA ILE A 57 7.54 -2.81 2.43
C ILE A 57 7.50 -4.22 1.86
N VAL A 58 6.67 -4.48 0.85
CA VAL A 58 6.56 -5.77 0.17
C VAL A 58 7.92 -6.27 -0.30
N ASN A 59 8.68 -5.41 -0.99
CA ASN A 59 10.02 -5.75 -1.47
C ASN A 59 11.05 -5.98 -0.36
N ALA A 60 10.84 -5.40 0.84
CA ALA A 60 11.73 -5.54 1.97
C ALA A 60 11.47 -6.81 2.80
N VAL A 61 10.21 -7.26 2.88
CA VAL A 61 9.81 -8.35 3.77
C VAL A 61 9.55 -9.68 3.06
N VAL A 62 9.21 -9.65 1.76
CA VAL A 62 8.90 -10.86 1.00
C VAL A 62 10.07 -11.24 0.08
N PRO A 63 10.55 -12.50 0.11
CA PRO A 63 11.54 -12.97 -0.85
C PRO A 63 11.08 -12.80 -2.30
N LYS A 64 12.01 -12.41 -3.19
CA LYS A 64 11.70 -12.16 -4.61
C LYS A 64 11.05 -13.35 -5.32
N GLN A 65 11.47 -14.57 -4.99
CA GLN A 65 10.90 -15.78 -5.59
C GLN A 65 9.44 -15.97 -5.17
N GLU A 66 9.12 -15.79 -3.88
CA GLU A 66 7.75 -15.90 -3.38
C GLU A 66 6.82 -14.85 -4.02
N LEU A 67 7.31 -13.61 -4.21
CA LEU A 67 6.56 -12.57 -4.94
C LEU A 67 6.29 -12.97 -6.40
N PHE A 68 7.30 -13.48 -7.10
CA PHE A 68 7.16 -13.91 -8.48
C PHE A 68 6.18 -15.08 -8.61
N ASP A 69 6.32 -16.10 -7.75
CA ASP A 69 5.45 -17.26 -7.75
C ASP A 69 3.99 -16.86 -7.48
N ALA A 70 3.75 -15.93 -6.55
CA ALA A 70 2.42 -15.39 -6.28
C ALA A 70 1.84 -14.67 -7.52
N GLN A 71 2.64 -13.88 -8.23
CA GLN A 71 2.21 -13.21 -9.46
C GLN A 71 1.89 -14.19 -10.59
N VAL A 72 2.74 -15.22 -10.78
CA VAL A 72 2.50 -16.29 -11.77
C VAL A 72 1.22 -17.05 -11.46
N ASN A 73 1.02 -17.43 -10.19
CA ASN A 73 -0.18 -18.15 -9.75
C ASN A 73 -1.45 -17.32 -9.96
N LEU A 74 -1.40 -16.02 -9.65
CA LEU A 74 -2.53 -15.11 -9.89
C LEU A 74 -2.86 -15.01 -11.38
N ALA A 75 -1.85 -14.84 -12.24
CA ALA A 75 -2.05 -14.77 -13.68
C ALA A 75 -2.64 -16.08 -14.25
N ALA A 76 -2.12 -17.23 -13.82
CA ALA A 76 -2.63 -18.54 -14.24
C ALA A 76 -4.10 -18.73 -13.84
N ALA A 77 -4.49 -18.34 -12.63
CA ALA A 77 -5.88 -18.42 -12.17
C ALA A 77 -6.83 -17.55 -13.02
N HIS A 78 -6.42 -16.34 -13.38
CA HIS A 78 -7.21 -15.46 -14.26
C HIS A 78 -7.42 -16.06 -15.65
N PHE A 79 -6.38 -16.67 -16.25
CA PHE A 79 -6.52 -17.34 -17.55
C PHE A 79 -7.39 -18.59 -17.47
N ALA A 80 -7.30 -19.36 -16.39
CA ALA A 80 -8.16 -20.54 -16.19
C ALA A 80 -9.64 -20.15 -16.08
N HIS A 81 -9.96 -19.09 -15.34
CA HIS A 81 -11.34 -18.58 -15.22
C HIS A 81 -11.85 -17.95 -16.52
N ALA A 82 -10.99 -17.25 -17.27
CA ALA A 82 -11.36 -16.67 -18.56
C ALA A 82 -11.67 -17.75 -19.62
N GLY A 83 -11.00 -18.91 -19.56
CA GLY A 83 -11.24 -20.05 -20.45
C GLY A 83 -12.50 -20.88 -20.14
N GLN A 84 -13.20 -20.60 -19.04
CA GLN A 84 -14.45 -21.27 -18.65
C GLN A 84 -15.72 -20.47 -18.97
N ALA A 85 -15.58 -19.24 -19.50
CA ALA A 85 -16.68 -18.34 -19.80
C ALA A 85 -17.24 -18.47 -21.24
N THR A 86 -17.09 -19.63 -21.89
CA THR A 86 -17.60 -19.92 -23.24
C THR A 86 -18.59 -21.06 -23.26
#